data_AF-A0A9P0MGN7-F1
#
_entry.id   AF-A0A9P0MGN7-F1
#
_cell.length_a   1.000
_cell.length_b   1.000
_cell.length_c   1.000
_cell.angle_alpha   90.00
_cell.angle_beta   90.00
_cell.angle_gamma   90.00
#
_symmetry.space_group_name_H-M   'P 1'
#
loop_
_entity.id
_entity.type
_entity.pdbx_description
1 polymer ?
#
loop_
_entity_poly.entity_id
_entity_poly.type
_entity_poly.pdbx_seq_one_letter_code
_entity_poly.pdbx_strand_id
1 'polypeptide(L)'
;MVTVLTNIAYSLGLVALAVVAYLVRDWRQLALATSVPFLTFFLYWWVLPESPRWLLARGRFDEAEKVLNTMARVNGRCLNPNFILDMKRKYQVERFSKEKCSEERSYGVMDLFRTPNLRRKTIIITFIWFTNTSVYVGLSYYAALLGGDEFLNFLLAGAVELPTYLVLWPSVEKLGRRWTLCISMLIGGVACLATLLSQHGKF
;
A
#
# COMPACT_ATOMS: atom_id res chain seq x y z
N MET A 1 -7.61 -7.45 -2.02
CA MET A 1 -8.55 -6.90 -1.01
C MET A 1 -7.89 -5.99 0.00
N VAL A 2 -7.06 -6.47 0.94
CA VAL A 2 -6.44 -5.62 1.98
C VAL A 2 -5.67 -4.45 1.38
N THR A 3 -4.89 -4.68 0.32
CA THR A 3 -4.15 -3.63 -0.38
C THR A 3 -5.04 -2.57 -1.00
N VAL A 4 -6.24 -2.93 -1.48
CA VAL A 4 -7.16 -1.94 -2.05
C VAL A 4 -7.82 -1.14 -0.94
N LEU A 5 -8.17 -1.79 0.17
CA LEU A 5 -8.72 -1.10 1.35
C LEU A 5 -7.75 -0.05 1.91
N THR A 6 -6.45 -0.36 1.97
CA THR A 6 -5.43 0.61 2.43
C THR A 6 -5.27 1.78 1.45
N ASN A 7 -5.39 1.54 0.15
CA ASN A 7 -5.34 2.60 -0.85
C ASN A 7 -6.59 3.50 -0.78
N ILE A 8 -7.77 2.92 -0.61
CA ILE A 8 -9.00 3.69 -0.41
C ILE A 8 -8.90 4.56 0.85
N ALA A 9 -8.37 4.01 1.95
CA ALA A 9 -8.15 4.78 3.17
C ALA A 9 -7.15 5.93 2.96
N TYR A 10 -6.10 5.71 2.16
CA TYR A 10 -5.13 6.74 1.79
C TYR A 10 -5.79 7.89 1.00
N SER A 11 -6.56 7.58 -0.04
CA SER A 11 -7.27 8.62 -0.81
C SER A 11 -8.35 9.33 0.00
N LEU A 12 -9.05 8.61 0.88
CA LEU A 12 -10.00 9.24 1.82
C LEU A 12 -9.27 10.25 2.71
N GLY A 13 -8.06 9.91 3.17
CA GLY A 13 -7.18 10.81 3.91
C GLY A 13 -6.75 12.03 3.11
N LEU A 14 -6.39 11.86 1.83
CA LEU A 14 -6.04 12.97 0.93
C LEU A 14 -7.23 13.91 0.68
N VAL A 15 -8.42 13.37 0.42
CA VAL A 15 -9.64 14.18 0.22
C VAL A 15 -10.01 14.91 1.51
N ALA A 16 -9.95 14.23 2.67
CA ALA A 16 -10.18 14.88 3.96
C ALA A 16 -9.16 16.00 4.21
N LEU A 17 -7.88 15.77 3.90
CA LEU A 17 -6.83 16.77 4.00
C LEU A 17 -7.10 17.96 3.08
N ALA A 18 -7.53 17.72 1.84
CA ALA A 18 -7.89 18.77 0.88
C ALA A 18 -9.03 19.65 1.41
N VAL A 19 -10.06 19.05 2.00
CA VAL A 19 -11.20 19.77 2.60
C VAL A 19 -10.75 20.59 3.82
N VAL A 20 -9.92 20.03 4.70
CA VAL A 20 -9.38 20.75 5.86
C VAL A 20 -8.46 21.89 5.42
N ALA A 21 -7.65 21.69 4.39
CA ALA A 21 -6.79 22.72 3.81
C ALA A 21 -7.60 23.86 3.16
N TYR A 22 -8.77 23.55 2.58
CA TYR A 22 -9.68 24.57 2.05
C TYR A 22 -10.32 25.41 3.17
N LEU A 23 -10.69 24.77 4.29
CA LEU A 23 -11.33 25.44 5.43
C LEU A 23 -10.35 26.25 6.28
N VAL A 24 -9.10 25.81 6.38
CA VAL A 24 -8.09 26.37 7.29
C VAL A 24 -6.91 26.90 6.48
N ARG A 25 -6.86 28.22 6.32
CA ARG A 25 -5.85 28.89 5.49
C ARG A 25 -4.53 29.17 6.22
N ASP A 26 -4.48 28.92 7.54
CA ASP A 26 -3.27 29.07 8.36
C ASP A 26 -2.47 27.76 8.46
N TRP A 27 -1.22 27.79 8.03
CA TRP A 27 -0.31 26.63 8.02
C TRP A 27 -0.10 26.01 9.42
N ARG A 28 -0.15 26.81 10.49
CA ARG A 28 -0.04 26.33 11.87
C ARG A 28 -1.25 25.52 12.30
N GLN A 29 -2.44 25.99 11.97
CA GLN A 29 -3.68 25.29 12.31
C GLN A 29 -3.83 24.02 11.45
N LEU A 30 -3.37 24.04 10.20
CA LEU A 30 -3.32 22.87 9.34
C LEU A 30 -2.39 21.78 9.91
N ALA A 31 -1.19 22.15 10.38
CA ALA A 31 -0.24 21.24 11.00
C ALA A 31 -0.77 20.65 12.31
N LEU A 32 -1.50 21.43 13.10
CA LEU A 32 -2.19 20.93 14.30
C LEU A 32 -3.32 19.97 13.93
N ALA A 33 -4.16 20.33 12.95
CA ALA A 33 -5.27 19.48 12.50
C ALA A 33 -4.80 18.14 11.92
N THR A 34 -3.62 18.09 11.28
CA THR A 34 -3.02 16.84 10.80
C THR A 34 -2.31 16.04 11.89
N SER A 35 -1.71 16.68 12.89
CA SER A 35 -1.00 15.98 13.98
C SER A 35 -1.92 15.35 15.03
N VAL A 36 -3.10 15.95 15.29
CA VAL A 36 -4.07 15.44 16.28
C VAL A 36 -4.55 14.00 15.96
N PRO A 37 -4.91 13.64 14.71
CA PRO A 37 -5.21 12.25 14.35
C PRO A 37 -4.06 11.28 14.63
N PHE A 38 -2.80 11.69 14.47
CA PHE A 38 -1.65 10.83 14.77
C PHE A 38 -1.55 10.45 16.25
N LEU A 39 -1.99 11.32 17.16
CA LEU A 39 -2.07 11.00 18.58
C LEU A 39 -3.12 9.92 18.86
N THR A 40 -4.21 9.87 18.09
CA THR A 40 -5.19 8.78 18.22
C THR A 40 -4.62 7.42 17.81
N PHE A 41 -3.66 7.37 16.88
CA PHE A 41 -2.95 6.14 16.54
C PHE A 41 -2.06 5.60 17.66
N PHE A 42 -1.57 6.45 18.57
CA PHE A 42 -0.86 5.98 19.76
C PHE A 42 -1.76 5.19 20.71
N LEU A 43 -3.03 5.58 20.83
CA LEU A 43 -4.03 4.84 21.62
C LEU A 43 -4.32 3.47 20.99
N TYR A 44 -4.25 3.36 19.65
CA TYR A 44 -4.42 2.08 18.95
C TYR A 44 -3.35 1.05 19.29
N TRP A 45 -2.12 1.46 19.68
CA TRP A 45 -1.07 0.52 20.09
C TRP A 45 -1.51 -0.36 21.27
N TRP A 46 -2.35 0.16 22.17
CA TRP A 46 -2.82 -0.58 23.34
C TRP A 46 -3.98 -1.52 23.04
N VAL A 47 -4.76 -1.24 21.98
CA VAL A 47 -5.98 -1.97 21.65
C VAL A 47 -5.74 -3.04 20.59
N LEU A 48 -4.77 -2.82 19.69
CA LEU A 48 -4.56 -3.70 18.55
C LEU A 48 -3.75 -4.95 18.95
N PRO A 49 -4.32 -6.17 18.86
CA PRO A 49 -3.55 -7.38 19.11
C PRO A 49 -2.47 -7.56 18.05
N GLU A 50 -1.35 -8.19 18.43
CA GLU A 50 -0.29 -8.53 17.48
C GLU A 50 -0.82 -9.41 16.34
N SER A 51 -0.21 -9.25 15.15
CA SER A 51 -0.62 -10.01 13.96
C SER A 51 -0.46 -11.53 14.18
N PRO A 52 -1.52 -12.34 14.01
CA PRO A 52 -1.44 -13.80 14.16
C PRO A 52 -0.38 -14.44 13.28
N ARG A 53 -0.16 -13.86 12.09
CA ARG A 53 0.86 -14.33 11.14
C ARG A 53 2.29 -14.12 11.66
N TRP A 54 2.54 -13.00 12.33
CA TRP A 54 3.83 -12.71 12.92
C TRP A 54 4.10 -13.58 14.15
N LEU A 55 3.08 -13.79 15.00
CA LEU A 55 3.14 -14.72 16.12
C LEU A 55 3.43 -16.15 15.67
N LEU A 56 2.75 -16.61 14.62
CA LEU A 56 3.02 -17.91 13.97
C LEU A 56 4.46 -17.98 13.44
N ALA A 57 4.94 -16.94 12.75
CA ALA A 57 6.30 -16.90 12.21
C ALA A 57 7.38 -17.00 13.31
N ARG A 58 7.12 -16.40 14.48
CA ARG A 58 7.98 -16.46 15.68
C ARG A 58 7.82 -17.73 16.52
N GLY A 59 6.92 -18.65 16.14
CA GLY A 59 6.66 -19.89 16.88
C GLY A 59 5.86 -19.70 18.18
N ARG A 60 5.25 -18.53 18.41
CA ARG A 60 4.39 -18.23 19.58
C ARG A 60 2.95 -18.69 19.30
N PHE A 61 2.74 -20.01 19.30
CA PHE A 61 1.45 -20.62 18.91
C PHE A 61 0.32 -20.32 19.89
N ASP A 62 0.58 -20.35 21.20
CA ASP A 62 -0.45 -20.18 22.22
C ASP A 62 -1.06 -18.76 22.20
N GLU A 63 -0.23 -17.76 21.88
CA GLU A 63 -0.70 -16.38 21.70
C GLU A 63 -1.42 -16.18 20.38
N ALA A 64 -0.92 -16.78 19.30
CA ALA A 64 -1.61 -16.76 18.02
C ALA A 64 -3.01 -17.39 18.12
N GLU A 65 -3.15 -18.47 18.89
CA GLU A 65 -4.42 -19.12 19.19
C GLU A 65 -5.38 -18.18 19.93
N LYS A 66 -4.92 -17.50 20.99
CA LYS A 66 -5.77 -16.54 21.73
C LYS A 66 -6.31 -15.44 20.83
N VAL A 67 -5.44 -14.86 19.99
CA VAL A 67 -5.85 -13.80 19.05
C VAL A 67 -6.81 -14.36 18.00
N LEU A 68 -6.54 -15.54 17.46
CA LEU A 68 -7.37 -16.16 16.42
C LEU A 68 -8.75 -16.59 16.94
N ASN A 69 -8.82 -17.12 18.17
CA ASN A 69 -10.09 -17.43 18.84
C ASN A 69 -10.91 -16.15 19.12
N THR A 70 -10.26 -15.07 19.52
CA THR A 70 -10.92 -13.77 19.70
C THR A 70 -11.47 -13.24 18.37
N MET A 71 -10.67 -13.30 17.30
CA MET A 71 -11.12 -12.91 15.94
C MET A 71 -12.25 -13.81 15.44
N ALA A 72 -12.21 -15.11 15.72
CA ALA A 72 -13.26 -16.05 15.31
C ALA A 72 -14.58 -15.76 16.03
N ARG A 73 -14.52 -15.46 17.34
CA ARG A 73 -15.68 -15.05 18.13
C ARG A 73 -16.31 -13.77 17.60
N VAL A 74 -15.51 -12.75 17.26
CA VAL A 74 -15.99 -11.50 16.65
C VAL A 74 -16.63 -11.74 15.28
N ASN A 75 -16.08 -12.68 14.49
CA ASN A 75 -16.63 -13.07 13.19
C ASN A 75 -17.79 -14.08 13.28
N GLY A 76 -18.25 -14.44 14.48
CA GLY A 76 -19.33 -15.41 14.68
C GLY A 76 -19.01 -16.84 14.22
N ARG A 77 -17.72 -17.19 14.08
CA ARG A 77 -17.28 -18.54 13.69
C ARG A 77 -16.56 -19.23 14.85
N CYS A 78 -16.81 -20.52 15.02
CA CYS A 78 -16.04 -21.34 15.96
C CYS A 78 -14.79 -21.85 15.25
N LEU A 79 -13.62 -21.59 15.83
CA LEU A 79 -12.39 -22.20 15.34
C LEU A 79 -12.40 -23.67 15.70
N ASN A 80 -12.15 -24.55 14.74
CA ASN A 80 -12.01 -25.98 15.02
C ASN A 80 -10.68 -26.20 15.78
N PRO A 81 -10.67 -26.84 16.95
CA PRO A 81 -9.43 -27.12 17.69
C PRO A 81 -8.40 -27.91 16.85
N ASN A 82 -8.87 -28.71 15.88
CA ASN A 82 -7.98 -29.42 14.95
C ASN A 82 -7.24 -28.51 13.96
N PHE A 83 -7.77 -27.32 13.66
CA PHE A 83 -7.12 -26.36 12.75
C PHE A 83 -5.79 -25.84 13.32
N ILE A 84 -5.70 -25.71 14.65
CA ILE A 84 -4.52 -25.22 15.35
C ILE A 84 -3.43 -26.30 15.36
N LEU A 85 -3.82 -27.55 15.61
CA LEU A 85 -2.93 -28.71 15.50
C LEU A 85 -2.39 -28.89 14.07
N ASP A 86 -3.25 -28.73 13.07
CA ASP A 86 -2.83 -28.76 11.66
C ASP A 86 -1.92 -27.58 11.30
N MET A 87 -2.15 -26.38 11.83
CA MET A 87 -1.24 -25.25 11.65
C MET A 87 0.13 -25.50 12.30
N LYS A 88 0.15 -26.06 13.52
CA LYS A 88 1.39 -26.42 14.21
C LYS A 88 2.17 -27.49 13.44
N ARG A 89 1.47 -28.51 12.92
CA ARG A 89 2.05 -29.55 12.06
C ARG A 89 2.60 -28.98 10.76
N LYS A 90 1.84 -28.13 10.05
CA LYS A 90 2.29 -27.47 8.81
C LYS A 90 3.49 -26.56 9.04
N TYR A 91 3.49 -25.78 10.12
CA TYR A 91 4.64 -24.94 10.46
C TYR A 91 5.88 -25.78 10.78
N GLN A 92 5.73 -26.86 11.54
CA GLN A 92 6.85 -27.77 11.83
C GLN A 92 7.40 -28.38 10.54
N VAL A 93 6.55 -28.86 9.63
CA VAL A 93 6.99 -29.40 8.33
C VAL A 93 7.69 -28.33 7.50
N GLU A 94 7.12 -27.12 7.39
CA GLU A 94 7.75 -26.02 6.66
C GLU A 94 9.09 -25.59 7.27
N ARG A 95 9.20 -25.59 8.60
CA ARG A 95 10.44 -25.30 9.33
C ARG A 95 11.47 -26.38 9.12
N PHE A 96 11.12 -27.67 9.20
CA PHE A 96 12.04 -28.77 8.90
C PHE A 96 12.49 -28.78 7.43
N SER A 97 11.59 -28.48 6.50
CA SER A 97 11.93 -28.31 5.08
C SER A 97 12.81 -27.09 4.84
N LYS A 98 12.57 -25.99 5.55
CA LYS A 98 13.44 -24.80 5.51
C LYS A 98 14.79 -25.05 6.19
N GLU A 99 14.87 -25.64 7.38
CA GLU A 99 16.13 -25.98 8.05
C GLU A 99 16.97 -26.98 7.23
N LYS A 100 16.35 -27.91 6.49
CA LYS A 100 17.07 -28.76 5.51
C LYS A 100 17.60 -28.00 4.28
N CYS A 101 17.05 -26.83 3.94
CA CYS A 101 17.46 -26.02 2.78
C CYS A 101 18.16 -24.70 3.14
N SER A 102 18.09 -24.27 4.40
CA SER A 102 18.61 -23.01 4.92
C SER A 102 19.01 -23.22 6.38
N GLU A 103 20.28 -23.56 6.59
CA GLU A 103 21.00 -23.01 7.75
C GLU A 103 20.73 -21.51 7.81
N GLU A 104 20.55 -20.96 9.00
CA GLU A 104 20.17 -19.58 9.30
C GLU A 104 20.95 -18.50 8.52
N ARG A 105 20.60 -18.29 7.25
CA ARG A 105 21.14 -17.18 6.47
C ARG A 105 20.27 -15.98 6.73
N SER A 106 20.76 -15.08 7.58
CA SER A 106 20.27 -13.71 7.62
C SER A 106 20.42 -13.11 6.22
N TYR A 107 19.31 -13.11 5.46
CA TYR A 107 19.28 -12.59 4.10
C TYR A 107 19.64 -11.10 4.13
N GLY A 108 20.81 -10.77 3.60
CA GLY A 108 21.24 -9.38 3.45
C GLY A 108 20.70 -8.75 2.18
N VAL A 109 20.73 -7.42 2.10
CA VAL A 109 20.38 -6.67 0.87
C VAL A 109 21.25 -7.12 -0.32
N MET A 110 22.46 -7.61 -0.05
CA MET A 110 23.39 -8.15 -1.06
C MET A 110 22.92 -9.49 -1.66
N ASP A 111 22.15 -10.32 -0.94
CA ASP A 111 21.63 -11.59 -1.47
C ASP A 111 20.55 -11.36 -2.54
N LEU A 112 19.93 -10.17 -2.55
CA LEU A 112 18.98 -9.75 -3.58
C LEU A 112 19.61 -9.69 -4.98
N PHE A 113 20.90 -9.38 -5.04
CA PHE A 113 21.67 -9.33 -6.28
C PHE A 113 22.37 -10.65 -6.63
N ARG A 114 22.37 -11.63 -5.72
CA ARG A 114 23.15 -12.86 -5.85
C ARG A 114 22.60 -13.82 -6.89
N THR A 115 21.28 -13.90 -7.05
CA THR A 115 20.65 -14.74 -8.10
C THR A 115 20.18 -13.90 -9.29
N PRO A 116 20.43 -14.34 -10.54
CA PRO A 116 20.15 -13.56 -11.74
C PRO A 116 18.65 -13.27 -11.95
N ASN A 117 17.78 -14.21 -11.55
CA ASN A 117 16.33 -14.04 -11.61
C ASN A 117 15.82 -13.00 -10.59
N LEU A 118 16.40 -12.95 -9.40
CA LEU A 118 16.03 -12.00 -8.35
C LEU A 118 16.56 -10.61 -8.67
N ARG A 119 17.78 -10.52 -9.21
CA ARG A 119 18.38 -9.28 -9.70
C ARG A 119 17.52 -8.62 -10.78
N ARG A 120 17.12 -9.37 -11.81
CA ARG A 120 16.24 -8.84 -12.89
C ARG A 120 14.93 -8.30 -12.33
N LYS A 121 14.26 -9.06 -11.45
CA LYS A 121 13.01 -8.61 -10.82
C LYS A 121 13.21 -7.35 -9.98
N THR A 122 14.29 -7.29 -9.21
CA THR A 122 14.60 -6.13 -8.37
C THR A 122 14.84 -4.88 -9.19
N ILE A 123 15.69 -4.97 -10.23
CA ILE A 123 15.96 -3.83 -11.12
C ILE A 123 14.68 -3.31 -11.77
N ILE A 124 13.83 -4.21 -12.29
CA ILE A 124 12.56 -3.85 -12.90
C ILE A 124 11.65 -3.13 -11.88
N ILE A 125 11.52 -3.67 -10.68
CA ILE A 125 10.68 -3.07 -9.63
C ILE A 125 11.21 -1.70 -9.22
N THR A 126 12.52 -1.57 -9.00
CA THR A 126 13.15 -0.29 -8.64
C THR A 126 12.96 0.76 -9.74
N PHE A 127 13.11 0.37 -11.01
CA PHE A 127 12.91 1.27 -12.14
C PHE A 127 11.45 1.73 -12.24
N ILE A 128 10.49 0.82 -12.10
CA ILE A 128 9.06 1.16 -12.07
C ILE A 128 8.77 2.16 -10.94
N TRP A 129 9.33 1.92 -9.76
CA TRP A 129 9.12 2.77 -8.59
C TRP A 129 9.72 4.17 -8.77
N PHE A 130 10.92 4.24 -9.34
CA PHE A 130 11.58 5.50 -9.69
C PHE A 130 10.76 6.32 -10.69
N THR A 131 10.34 5.70 -11.80
CA THR A 131 9.52 6.36 -12.83
C THR A 131 8.19 6.85 -12.25
N ASN A 132 7.51 6.03 -11.45
CA ASN A 132 6.24 6.42 -10.83
C ASN A 132 6.42 7.59 -9.85
N THR A 133 7.45 7.56 -9.01
CA THR A 133 7.74 8.66 -8.07
C THR A 133 8.05 9.96 -8.81
N SER A 134 8.87 9.88 -9.87
CA SER A 134 9.23 11.03 -10.69
C SER A 134 8.00 11.67 -11.35
N VAL A 135 7.14 10.86 -11.98
CA VAL A 135 5.90 11.34 -12.62
C VAL A 135 4.93 11.91 -11.59
N TYR A 136 4.75 11.24 -10.44
CA TYR A 136 3.84 11.70 -9.39
C TYR A 136 4.26 13.05 -8.81
N VAL A 137 5.54 13.20 -8.47
CA VAL A 137 6.07 14.46 -7.93
C VAL A 137 6.04 15.55 -9.01
N GLY A 138 6.39 15.23 -10.26
CA GLY A 138 6.32 16.17 -11.38
C GLY A 138 4.91 16.69 -11.63
N LEU A 139 3.91 15.80 -11.67
CA LEU A 139 2.50 16.18 -11.79
C LEU A 139 2.01 16.99 -10.60
N SER A 140 2.45 16.66 -9.38
CA SER A 140 2.07 17.39 -8.16
C SER A 140 2.57 18.84 -8.19
N TYR A 141 3.82 19.07 -8.61
CA TYR A 141 4.35 20.43 -8.78
C TYR A 141 3.66 21.19 -9.92
N TYR A 142 3.42 20.51 -11.05
CA TYR A 142 2.78 21.13 -12.21
C TYR A 142 1.30 21.47 -11.96
N ALA A 143 0.58 20.66 -11.17
CA ALA A 143 -0.79 20.92 -10.75
C ALA A 143 -0.93 22.18 -9.88
N ALA A 144 0.09 22.49 -9.07
CA ALA A 144 0.15 23.75 -8.33
C ALA A 144 0.41 24.96 -9.24
N LEU A 145 1.17 24.78 -10.34
CA LEU A 145 1.47 25.84 -11.30
C LEU A 145 0.36 26.10 -12.34
N LEU A 146 -0.64 25.21 -12.48
CA LEU A 146 -1.58 25.23 -13.60
C LEU A 146 -2.53 26.44 -13.66
N GLY A 147 -2.48 27.35 -12.67
CA GLY A 147 -3.31 28.54 -12.60
C GLY A 147 -4.74 28.22 -12.18
N GLY A 148 -5.17 28.77 -11.04
CA GLY A 148 -6.46 28.52 -10.39
C GLY A 148 -6.32 28.46 -8.86
N ASP A 149 -7.36 28.01 -8.16
CA ASP A 149 -7.27 27.72 -6.73
C ASP A 149 -6.49 26.40 -6.51
N GLU A 150 -5.29 26.50 -5.93
CA GLU A 150 -4.42 25.34 -5.62
C GLU A 150 -5.13 24.24 -4.82
N PHE A 151 -6.03 24.65 -3.91
CA PHE A 151 -6.85 23.76 -3.10
C PHE A 151 -7.87 22.96 -3.91
N LEU A 152 -8.46 23.56 -4.96
CA LEU A 152 -9.39 22.87 -5.85
C LEU A 152 -8.65 21.84 -6.72
N ASN A 153 -7.46 22.18 -7.20
CA ASN A 153 -6.62 21.23 -7.95
C ASN A 153 -6.23 20.03 -7.07
N PHE A 154 -5.89 20.27 -5.80
CA PHE A 154 -5.58 19.21 -4.84
C PHE A 154 -6.81 18.34 -4.51
N LEU A 155 -7.99 18.95 -4.34
CA LEU A 155 -9.24 18.23 -4.12
C LEU A 155 -9.61 17.37 -5.34
N LEU A 156 -9.49 17.91 -6.54
CA LEU A 156 -9.75 17.18 -7.79
C LEU A 156 -8.79 16.01 -7.96
N ALA A 157 -7.51 16.19 -7.65
CA ALA A 157 -6.52 15.11 -7.67
C ALA A 157 -6.92 13.97 -6.71
N GLY A 158 -7.28 14.28 -5.47
CA GLY A 158 -7.77 13.27 -4.51
C GLY A 158 -9.10 12.61 -4.92
N ALA A 159 -10.00 13.38 -5.54
CA ALA A 159 -11.28 12.87 -6.03
C ALA A 159 -11.12 11.89 -7.20
N VAL A 160 -10.15 12.12 -8.10
CA VAL A 160 -9.84 11.23 -9.25
C VAL A 160 -9.22 9.90 -8.80
N GLU A 161 -8.57 9.84 -7.64
CA GLU A 161 -8.02 8.59 -7.12
C GLU A 161 -9.12 7.57 -6.77
N LEU A 162 -10.24 8.00 -6.20
CA LEU A 162 -11.35 7.13 -5.81
C LEU A 162 -11.92 6.27 -6.96
N PRO A 163 -12.36 6.83 -8.10
CA PRO A 163 -12.82 6.05 -9.23
C PRO A 163 -11.70 5.22 -9.85
N THR A 164 -10.45 5.69 -9.78
CA THR A 164 -9.29 4.95 -10.28
C THR A 164 -9.13 3.62 -9.54
N TYR A 165 -9.29 3.59 -8.22
CA TYR A 165 -9.22 2.35 -7.45
C TYR A 165 -10.39 1.39 -7.71
N LEU A 166 -11.60 1.92 -7.95
CA LEU A 166 -12.77 1.13 -8.34
C LEU A 166 -12.58 0.43 -9.69
N VAL A 167 -11.90 1.08 -10.64
CA VAL A 167 -11.56 0.48 -11.94
C VAL A 167 -10.37 -0.47 -11.83
N LEU A 168 -9.38 -0.16 -10.98
CA LEU A 168 -8.18 -0.98 -10.81
C LEU A 168 -8.51 -2.38 -10.27
N TRP A 169 -9.47 -2.50 -9.35
CA TRP A 169 -9.87 -3.79 -8.77
C TRP A 169 -10.26 -4.83 -9.84
N PRO A 170 -11.29 -4.62 -10.67
CA PRO A 170 -11.69 -5.57 -11.69
C PRO A 170 -10.63 -5.75 -12.77
N SER A 171 -9.84 -4.72 -13.07
CA SER A 171 -8.74 -4.83 -14.03
C SER A 171 -7.66 -5.81 -13.54
N VAL A 172 -7.30 -5.80 -12.26
CA VAL A 172 -6.31 -6.73 -11.71
C VAL A 172 -6.85 -8.16 -11.68
N GLU A 173 -8.13 -8.35 -11.39
CA GLU A 173 -8.77 -9.67 -11.37
C GLU A 173 -8.93 -10.27 -12.77
N LYS A 174 -9.29 -9.46 -13.78
CA LYS A 174 -9.56 -9.94 -15.15
C LYS A 174 -8.32 -10.02 -16.04
N LEU A 175 -7.47 -9.00 -16.04
CA LEU A 175 -6.31 -8.91 -16.96
C LEU A 175 -5.01 -9.42 -16.33
N GLY A 176 -5.00 -9.65 -15.02
CA GLY A 176 -3.82 -10.07 -14.28
C GLY A 176 -2.83 -8.92 -14.04
N ARG A 177 -2.04 -9.07 -12.96
CA ARG A 177 -1.21 -7.99 -12.38
C ARG A 177 -0.15 -7.39 -13.31
N ARG A 178 0.38 -8.16 -14.27
CA ARG A 178 1.44 -7.67 -15.18
C ARG A 178 0.86 -6.74 -16.25
N TRP A 179 -0.25 -7.14 -16.87
CA TRP A 179 -0.89 -6.35 -17.92
C TRP A 179 -1.47 -5.06 -17.37
N THR A 180 -2.07 -5.09 -16.17
CA THR A 180 -2.57 -3.88 -15.52
C THR A 180 -1.46 -2.83 -15.34
N LEU A 181 -0.27 -3.24 -14.90
CA LEU A 181 0.88 -2.33 -14.72
C LEU A 181 1.39 -1.76 -16.05
N CYS A 182 1.54 -2.60 -17.08
CA CYS A 182 1.99 -2.14 -18.39
C CYS A 182 1.00 -1.15 -19.01
N ILE A 183 -0.30 -1.46 -18.95
CA ILE A 183 -1.36 -0.60 -19.50
C ILE A 183 -1.40 0.74 -18.77
N SER A 184 -1.33 0.76 -17.42
CA SER A 184 -1.34 2.01 -16.67
C SER A 184 -0.10 2.88 -16.96
N MET A 185 1.07 2.27 -17.11
CA MET A 185 2.30 3.01 -17.46
C MET A 185 2.25 3.58 -18.87
N LEU A 186 1.69 2.84 -19.84
CA LEU A 186 1.51 3.33 -21.21
C LEU A 186 0.50 4.47 -21.26
N ILE A 187 -0.66 4.34 -20.62
CA ILE A 187 -1.67 5.40 -20.57
C ILE A 187 -1.11 6.65 -19.90
N GLY A 188 -0.40 6.51 -18.77
CA GLY A 188 0.25 7.63 -18.09
C GLY A 188 1.31 8.31 -18.96
N GLY A 189 2.14 7.54 -19.67
CA GLY A 189 3.13 8.07 -20.60
C GLY A 189 2.50 8.84 -21.77
N VAL A 190 1.44 8.31 -22.37
CA VAL A 190 0.70 8.97 -23.45
C VAL A 190 0.03 10.26 -22.95
N ALA A 191 -0.54 10.25 -21.74
CA ALA A 191 -1.13 11.44 -21.13
C ALA A 191 -0.08 12.55 -20.91
N CYS A 192 1.11 12.21 -20.40
CA CYS A 192 2.20 13.19 -20.24
C CYS A 192 2.68 13.76 -21.58
N LEU A 193 2.79 12.94 -22.63
CA LEU A 193 3.13 13.42 -23.97
C LEU A 193 2.03 14.35 -24.54
N ALA A 194 0.76 14.00 -24.33
CA ALA A 194 -0.35 14.85 -24.75
C ALA A 194 -0.34 16.22 -24.04
N THR A 195 -0.01 16.27 -22.74
CA THR A 195 0.12 17.55 -22.03
C THR A 195 1.23 18.42 -22.60
N LEU A 196 2.37 17.84 -22.98
CA LEU A 196 3.47 18.58 -23.61
C LEU A 196 3.07 19.14 -24.98
N LEU A 197 2.40 18.33 -25.82
CA LEU A 197 1.92 18.77 -27.13
C LEU A 197 0.89 19.90 -27.02
N SER A 198 0.00 19.83 -26.03
CA SER A 198 -1.00 20.87 -25.79
C SER A 198 -0.39 22.21 -25.35
N GLN A 199 0.71 22.19 -24.58
CA GLN A 199 1.44 23.41 -24.23
C GLN A 199 2.16 24.04 -25.43
N HIS A 200 2.67 23.21 -26.35
CA HIS A 200 3.43 23.70 -27.51
C HIS A 200 2.54 24.32 -28.60
N GLY A 201 1.23 24.05 -28.60
CA GLY A 201 0.26 24.62 -29.54
C GLY A 201 -0.34 25.99 -29.14
N LYS A 202 0.17 26.62 -28.06
CA LYS A 202 -0.27 27.95 -27.58
C LYS A 202 0.76 29.06 -27.81
N PHE A 203 1.61 28.94 -28.83
CA PHE A 203 2.45 30.03 -29.34
C PHE A 203 1.97 30.49 -30.71
#